data_AF-Q664H7-F1
#
_entry.id   AF-Q664H7-F1
#
_cell.length_a   1.000
_cell.length_b   1.000
_cell.length_c   1.000
_cell.angle_alpha   90.00
_cell.angle_beta   90.00
_cell.angle_gamma   90.00
#
_symmetry.space_group_name_H-M   'P 1'
#
loop_
_entity.id
_entity.type
_entity.pdbx_description
1 polymer ?
#
loop_
_entity_poly.entity_id
_entity_poly.type
_entity_poly.pdbx_seq_one_letter_code
_entity_poly.pdbx_strand_id
1 'polypeptide(L)'
;MTNDTALDYVDRALRLAQKRHHHIQYNVIGGKTLEPMYNSIVQQLIYLHKVITSEEKDKTKLWKLTFGMYATKEFEATDPIFEDRLGDAFYIASQIRKGLKVKLPNQVDPNFQDKQKRLKAAYPDDFDV
;
A
#
# COMPACT_ATOMS: atom_id res chain seq x y z
N MET A 1 10.64 11.10 -15.45
CA MET A 1 9.23 10.70 -15.24
C MET A 1 9.19 9.20 -15.38
N THR A 2 9.10 8.46 -14.28
CA THR A 2 8.77 7.04 -14.37
C THR A 2 7.32 6.95 -14.83
N ASN A 3 7.07 6.15 -15.87
CA ASN A 3 5.71 5.86 -16.31
C ASN A 3 5.09 4.88 -15.32
N ASP A 4 4.79 5.36 -14.10
CA ASP A 4 4.18 4.55 -13.06
C ASP A 4 2.84 4.00 -13.57
N THR A 5 2.59 2.73 -13.29
CA THR A 5 1.35 2.01 -13.55
C THR A 5 0.61 1.76 -12.24
N ALA A 6 -0.66 1.32 -12.32
CA ALA A 6 -1.40 0.91 -11.13
C ALA A 6 -0.70 -0.22 -10.36
N LEU A 7 -0.03 -1.12 -11.10
CA LEU A 7 0.74 -2.22 -10.52
C LEU A 7 1.93 -1.69 -9.70
N ASP A 8 2.63 -0.66 -10.19
CA ASP A 8 3.80 -0.10 -9.49
C ASP A 8 3.45 0.48 -8.11
N TYR A 9 2.27 1.09 -7.95
CA TYR A 9 1.81 1.55 -6.64
C TYR A 9 1.49 0.39 -5.69
N VAL A 10 0.81 -0.63 -6.20
CA VAL A 10 0.46 -1.81 -5.40
C VAL A 10 1.69 -2.60 -5.01
N ASP A 11 2.66 -2.74 -5.90
CA ASP A 11 3.90 -3.47 -5.65
C ASP A 11 4.80 -2.73 -4.65
N ARG A 12 4.90 -1.40 -4.74
CA ARG A 12 5.59 -0.59 -3.73
C ARG A 12 4.97 -0.78 -2.34
N ALA A 13 3.63 -0.74 -2.25
CA ALA A 13 2.93 -1.00 -1.00
C ALA A 13 3.17 -2.42 -0.49
N LEU A 14 3.13 -3.42 -1.38
CA LEU A 14 3.33 -4.82 -1.03
C LEU A 14 4.75 -5.08 -0.52
N ARG A 15 5.78 -4.59 -1.20
CA ARG A 15 7.17 -4.78 -0.77
C ARG A 15 7.43 -4.10 0.57
N LEU A 16 6.91 -2.90 0.78
CA LEU A 16 7.03 -2.22 2.08
C LEU A 16 6.24 -2.95 3.17
N ALA A 17 5.03 -3.45 2.88
CA ALA A 17 4.26 -4.25 3.82
C ALA A 17 4.99 -5.53 4.22
N GLN A 18 5.64 -6.22 3.27
CA GLN A 18 6.45 -7.40 3.55
C GLN A 18 7.67 -7.06 4.42
N LYS A 19 8.36 -5.94 4.14
CA LYS A 19 9.47 -5.45 4.97
C LYS A 19 9.01 -5.17 6.40
N ARG A 20 7.88 -4.49 6.57
CA ARG A 20 7.30 -4.20 7.90
C ARG A 20 6.83 -5.45 8.63
N HIS A 21 6.14 -6.35 7.94
CA HIS A 21 5.72 -7.63 8.50
C HIS A 21 6.91 -8.44 9.01
N HIS A 22 7.98 -8.55 8.22
CA HIS A 22 9.21 -9.19 8.63
C HIS A 22 9.82 -8.51 9.87
N HIS A 23 9.91 -7.18 9.88
CA HIS A 23 10.44 -6.44 11.03
C HIS A 23 9.62 -6.69 12.31
N ILE A 24 8.30 -6.63 12.23
CA ILE A 24 7.40 -6.90 13.37
C ILE A 24 7.53 -8.34 13.87
N GLN A 25 7.65 -9.30 12.95
CA GLN A 25 7.70 -10.71 13.30
C GLN A 25 9.02 -11.11 13.98
N TYR A 26 10.15 -10.53 13.55
CA TYR A 26 11.48 -10.99 13.96
C TYR A 26 12.28 -10.00 14.80
N ASN A 27 11.98 -8.69 14.71
CA ASN A 27 12.86 -7.64 15.24
C ASN A 27 12.18 -6.75 16.31
N VAL A 28 10.89 -6.95 16.60
CA VAL A 28 10.16 -6.17 17.61
C VAL A 28 9.76 -7.03 18.80
N ILE A 29 10.21 -6.64 20.00
CA ILE A 29 9.77 -7.26 21.26
C ILE A 29 8.27 -7.03 21.43
N GLY A 30 7.51 -8.12 21.59
CA GLY A 30 6.04 -8.05 21.65
C GLY A 30 5.32 -7.97 20.30
N GLY A 31 6.08 -7.99 19.19
CA GLY A 31 5.55 -7.89 17.82
C GLY A 31 4.53 -8.97 17.43
N LYS A 32 4.51 -10.11 18.15
CA LYS A 32 3.51 -11.19 17.97
C LYS A 32 2.06 -10.71 18.09
N THR A 33 1.80 -9.66 18.85
CA THR A 33 0.44 -9.07 18.98
C THR A 33 0.03 -8.25 17.76
N LEU A 34 1.01 -7.64 17.07
CA LEU A 34 0.80 -6.81 15.89
C LEU A 34 0.89 -7.62 14.59
N GLU A 35 1.66 -8.71 14.59
CA GLU A 35 1.93 -9.56 13.42
C GLU A 35 0.67 -9.92 12.62
N PRO A 36 -0.48 -10.31 13.22
CA PRO A 36 -1.68 -10.65 12.45
C PRO A 36 -2.22 -9.49 11.60
N MET A 37 -2.10 -8.26 12.08
CA MET A 37 -2.51 -7.07 11.32
C MET A 37 -1.60 -6.86 10.12
N TYR A 38 -0.28 -6.93 10.32
CA TYR A 38 0.70 -6.78 9.24
C TYR A 38 0.57 -7.89 8.19
N ASN A 39 0.41 -9.14 8.63
CA ASN A 39 0.14 -10.25 7.71
C ASN A 39 -1.17 -10.05 6.95
N SER A 40 -2.23 -9.56 7.60
CA SER A 40 -3.50 -9.24 6.93
C SER A 40 -3.31 -8.20 5.82
N ILE A 41 -2.53 -7.15 6.07
CA ILE A 41 -2.20 -6.13 5.06
C ILE A 41 -1.45 -6.78 3.87
N VAL A 42 -0.45 -7.61 4.14
CA VAL A 42 0.31 -8.33 3.09
C VAL A 42 -0.62 -9.20 2.24
N GLN A 43 -1.48 -10.02 2.85
CA GLN A 43 -2.39 -10.90 2.11
C GLN A 43 -3.39 -10.12 1.25
N GLN A 44 -3.89 -8.99 1.76
CA GLN A 44 -4.79 -8.13 1.01
C GLN A 44 -4.11 -7.44 -0.18
N LEU A 45 -2.84 -7.03 -0.05
CA LEU A 45 -2.06 -6.47 -1.14
C LEU A 45 -1.67 -7.53 -2.18
N ILE A 46 -1.36 -8.77 -1.77
CA ILE A 46 -1.16 -9.89 -2.69
C ILE A 46 -2.43 -10.15 -3.51
N TYR A 47 -3.60 -10.14 -2.87
CA TYR A 47 -4.87 -10.27 -3.56
C TYR A 47 -5.07 -9.13 -4.58
N LEU A 48 -4.80 -7.88 -4.19
CA LEU A 48 -4.94 -6.73 -5.09
C LEU A 48 -3.97 -6.81 -6.28
N HIS A 49 -2.72 -7.21 -6.05
CA HIS A 49 -1.74 -7.48 -7.11
C HIS A 49 -2.32 -8.47 -8.13
N LYS A 50 -2.82 -9.62 -7.66
CA LYS A 50 -3.42 -10.65 -8.52
C LYS A 50 -4.65 -10.16 -9.28
N VAL A 51 -5.45 -9.27 -8.70
CA VAL A 51 -6.58 -8.65 -9.40
C VAL A 51 -6.10 -7.76 -10.55
N ILE A 52 -5.02 -7.01 -10.36
CA ILE A 52 -4.44 -6.11 -11.37
C ILE A 52 -3.75 -6.92 -12.48
N THR A 53 -3.02 -7.98 -12.14
CA THR A 53 -2.38 -8.88 -13.11
C THR A 53 -3.36 -9.86 -13.78
N SER A 54 -4.65 -9.79 -13.44
CA SER A 54 -5.72 -10.66 -13.94
C SER A 54 -5.57 -12.15 -13.58
N GLU A 55 -4.72 -12.48 -12.61
CA GLU A 55 -4.61 -13.82 -12.02
C GLU A 55 -5.80 -14.15 -11.12
N GLU A 56 -6.37 -13.16 -10.43
CA GLU A 56 -7.55 -13.31 -9.60
C GLU A 56 -8.80 -12.79 -10.33
N LYS A 57 -9.77 -13.70 -10.51
CA LYS A 57 -11.03 -13.43 -11.22
C LYS A 57 -12.14 -13.04 -10.25
N ASP A 58 -12.09 -13.52 -9.01
CA ASP A 58 -13.05 -13.17 -7.97
C ASP A 58 -12.73 -11.78 -7.40
N LYS A 59 -13.39 -10.76 -7.95
CA LYS A 59 -13.29 -9.36 -7.52
C LYS A 59 -14.19 -9.01 -6.34
N THR A 60 -14.99 -9.95 -5.82
CA THR A 60 -15.93 -9.66 -4.72
C THR A 60 -15.20 -9.26 -3.44
N LYS A 61 -14.00 -9.81 -3.20
CA LYS A 61 -13.20 -9.51 -2.01
C LYS A 61 -12.61 -8.09 -2.01
N LEU A 62 -12.64 -7.35 -3.12
CA LEU A 62 -12.27 -5.92 -3.14
C LEU A 62 -13.12 -5.08 -2.17
N TRP A 63 -14.37 -5.46 -1.93
CA TRP A 63 -15.25 -4.79 -0.96
C TRP A 63 -14.88 -5.09 0.50
N LYS A 64 -14.04 -6.12 0.73
CA LYS A 64 -13.61 -6.56 2.06
C LYS A 64 -12.22 -6.06 2.43
N LEU A 65 -11.58 -5.27 1.57
CA LEU A 65 -10.26 -4.71 1.85
C LEU A 65 -10.35 -3.68 2.97
N THR A 66 -9.51 -3.85 3.99
CA THR A 66 -9.44 -3.01 5.19
C THR A 66 -8.10 -2.30 5.34
N PHE A 67 -7.08 -2.63 4.54
CA PHE A 67 -5.75 -2.03 4.71
C PHE A 67 -5.72 -0.50 4.56
N GLY A 68 -6.63 0.09 3.80
CA GLY A 68 -6.77 1.56 3.72
C GLY A 68 -7.27 2.21 5.02
N MET A 69 -7.98 1.46 5.87
CA MET A 69 -8.36 1.93 7.21
C MET A 69 -7.15 1.90 8.16
N TYR A 70 -6.28 0.89 8.04
CA TYR A 70 -5.05 0.82 8.85
C TYR A 70 -4.08 1.94 8.50
N ALA A 71 -3.97 2.31 7.22
CA ALA A 71 -3.15 3.42 6.75
C ALA A 71 -3.35 4.69 7.62
N THR A 72 -4.60 5.15 7.74
CA THR A 72 -4.91 6.39 8.44
C THR A 72 -4.93 6.21 9.97
N LYS A 73 -5.48 5.10 10.48
CA LYS A 73 -5.65 4.94 11.93
C LYS A 73 -4.38 4.55 12.67
N GLU A 74 -3.51 3.78 12.03
CA GLU A 74 -2.37 3.15 12.69
C GLU A 74 -1.04 3.81 12.30
N PHE A 75 -0.93 4.31 11.06
CA PHE A 75 0.37 4.66 10.47
C PHE A 75 0.57 6.15 10.15
N GLU A 76 -0.48 6.98 10.10
CA GLU A 76 -0.36 8.40 9.75
C GLU A 76 0.67 9.15 10.62
N ALA A 77 0.69 8.88 11.92
CA ALA A 77 1.62 9.52 12.85
C ALA A 77 2.94 8.75 13.05
N THR A 78 2.95 7.44 12.80
CA THR A 78 4.05 6.55 13.23
C THR A 78 4.91 6.04 12.09
N ASP A 79 4.33 5.85 10.89
CA ASP A 79 5.02 5.38 9.70
C ASP A 79 4.43 6.06 8.43
N PRO A 80 4.73 7.36 8.22
CA PRO A 80 4.09 8.16 7.18
C PRO A 80 4.35 7.67 5.75
N ILE A 81 5.50 7.02 5.50
CA ILE A 81 5.76 6.40 4.20
C ILE A 81 4.88 5.18 3.98
N PHE A 82 4.65 4.36 5.02
CA PHE A 82 3.79 3.20 4.89
C PHE A 82 2.32 3.61 4.75
N GLU A 83 1.88 4.64 5.48
CA GLU A 83 0.57 5.29 5.25
C GLU A 83 0.39 5.70 3.79
N ASP A 84 1.37 6.42 3.21
CA ASP A 84 1.33 6.90 1.83
C ASP A 84 1.17 5.74 0.84
N ARG A 85 1.99 4.69 0.96
CA ARG A 85 1.93 3.54 0.04
C ARG A 85 0.61 2.79 0.15
N LEU A 86 0.10 2.58 1.37
CA LEU A 86 -1.17 1.91 1.58
C LEU A 86 -2.35 2.76 1.06
N GLY A 87 -2.31 4.07 1.27
CA GLY A 87 -3.31 5.02 0.77
C GLY A 87 -3.41 4.98 -0.76
N ASP A 88 -2.28 5.06 -1.45
CA ASP A 88 -2.21 5.00 -2.91
C ASP A 88 -2.74 3.67 -3.47
N ALA A 89 -2.31 2.54 -2.89
CA ALA A 89 -2.80 1.22 -3.28
C ALA A 89 -4.31 1.07 -3.02
N PHE A 90 -4.81 1.61 -1.91
CA PHE A 90 -6.23 1.58 -1.57
C PHE A 90 -7.06 2.46 -2.50
N TYR A 91 -6.54 3.62 -2.90
CA TYR A 91 -7.18 4.49 -3.88
C TYR A 91 -7.41 3.75 -5.21
N ILE A 92 -6.39 3.02 -5.70
CA ILE A 92 -6.50 2.17 -6.89
C ILE A 92 -7.56 1.07 -6.68
N ALA A 93 -7.48 0.32 -5.58
CA ALA A 93 -8.46 -0.72 -5.26
C ALA A 93 -9.90 -0.17 -5.21
N SER A 94 -10.07 1.05 -4.70
CA SER A 94 -11.36 1.73 -4.57
C SER A 94 -11.99 2.08 -5.92
N GLN A 95 -11.18 2.31 -6.95
CA GLN A 95 -11.66 2.57 -8.31
C GLN A 95 -12.02 1.25 -9.01
N ILE A 96 -11.15 0.24 -8.89
CA ILE A 96 -11.38 -1.09 -9.47
C ILE A 96 -12.69 -1.70 -8.93
N ARG A 97 -12.93 -1.63 -7.62
CA ARG A 97 -14.14 -2.19 -7.00
C ARG A 97 -15.43 -1.50 -7.47
N LYS A 98 -15.33 -0.25 -7.92
CA LYS A 98 -16.44 0.55 -8.45
C LYS A 98 -16.59 0.41 -9.97
N GLY A 99 -15.76 -0.39 -10.64
CA GLY A 99 -15.75 -0.53 -12.10
C GLY A 99 -15.27 0.72 -12.83
N LEU A 100 -14.51 1.59 -12.16
CA LEU A 100 -14.03 2.85 -12.73
C LEU A 100 -12.73 2.64 -13.51
N LYS A 101 -12.52 3.46 -14.55
CA LYS A 101 -11.21 3.60 -15.16
C LYS A 101 -10.23 4.13 -14.11
N VAL A 102 -9.14 3.42 -13.89
CA VAL A 102 -8.12 3.78 -12.89
C VAL A 102 -7.43 5.08 -13.30
N LYS A 103 -7.54 6.09 -12.43
CA LYS A 103 -6.63 7.24 -12.38
C LYS A 103 -5.56 6.97 -11.34
N LEU A 104 -4.32 7.32 -11.64
CA LEU A 104 -3.20 7.12 -10.73
C LEU A 104 -3.11 8.28 -9.71
N PRO A 105 -2.55 8.04 -8.50
CA PRO A 105 -2.35 9.09 -7.49
C PRO A 105 -1.67 10.36 -8.05
N ASN A 106 -0.58 10.19 -8.79
CA ASN A 106 0.14 11.31 -9.43
C ASN A 106 -0.66 12.08 -10.49
N GLN A 107 -1.78 11.55 -10.96
CA GLN A 107 -2.66 12.21 -11.93
C GLN A 107 -3.75 13.04 -11.27
N VAL A 108 -4.00 12.85 -9.96
CA VAL A 108 -5.13 13.45 -9.26
C VAL A 108 -4.72 14.31 -8.07
N ASP A 109 -3.54 14.05 -7.48
CA ASP A 109 -2.99 14.86 -6.41
C ASP A 109 -1.99 15.88 -6.97
N PRO A 110 -2.32 17.19 -6.96
CA PRO A 110 -1.41 18.23 -7.44
C PRO A 110 -0.12 18.34 -6.62
N ASN A 111 -0.14 17.89 -5.37
CA ASN A 111 1.01 17.93 -4.46
C ASN A 111 1.83 16.63 -4.49
N PHE A 112 1.45 15.66 -5.32
CA PHE A 112 2.05 14.32 -5.32
C PHE A 112 3.57 14.37 -5.43
N GLN A 113 4.10 15.12 -6.39
CA GLN A 113 5.55 15.18 -6.64
C GLN A 113 6.32 15.73 -5.44
N ASP A 114 5.80 16.75 -4.78
CA ASP A 114 6.45 17.35 -3.62
C ASP A 114 6.31 16.47 -2.38
N LYS A 115 5.17 15.78 -2.21
CA LYS A 115 5.00 14.73 -1.18
C LYS A 115 6.03 13.62 -1.37
N GLN A 116 6.16 13.09 -2.58
CA GLN A 116 7.12 12.01 -2.89
C GLN A 116 8.57 12.43 -2.69
N LYS A 117 8.96 13.66 -3.06
CA LYS A 117 10.32 14.18 -2.76
C LYS A 117 10.61 14.23 -1.27
N ARG A 118 9.64 14.70 -0.47
CA ARG A 118 9.77 14.76 1.00
C ARG A 118 9.91 13.37 1.59
N LEU A 119 9.07 12.42 1.17
CA LEU A 119 9.13 11.04 1.62
C LEU A 119 10.45 10.37 1.22
N LYS A 120 10.96 10.62 0.00
CA LYS A 120 12.26 10.10 -0.44
C LYS A 120 13.42 10.64 0.39
N ALA A 121 13.38 11.93 0.75
CA ALA A 121 14.39 12.54 1.59
C ALA A 121 14.33 12.04 3.05
N ALA A 122 13.14 11.83 3.59
CA ALA A 122 12.94 11.41 4.98
C ALA A 122 13.13 9.90 5.20
N TYR A 123 12.79 9.08 4.19
CA TYR A 123 12.76 7.61 4.31
C TYR A 123 13.47 6.93 3.12
N PRO A 124 14.75 7.24 2.86
CA PRO A 124 15.45 6.75 1.66
C PRO A 124 15.49 5.22 1.56
N ASP A 125 15.66 4.52 2.69
CA ASP A 125 15.74 3.05 2.73
C ASP A 125 14.40 2.33 2.53
N ASP A 126 13.29 3.06 2.65
CA ASP A 126 11.93 2.54 2.47
C ASP A 126 11.30 3.05 1.16
N PHE A 127 11.81 4.13 0.59
CA PHE A 127 11.20 4.79 -0.56
C PHE A 127 11.26 3.97 -1.84
N ASP A 128 12.42 3.35 -2.11
CA ASP A 128 12.70 2.59 -3.33
C ASP A 128 12.65 1.05 -3.10
N VAL A 129 12.02 0.60 -2.01
CA VAL A 129 11.90 -0.82 -1.66
C VAL A 129 11.11 -1.63 -2.68
#